data_AF-A0AAQ4EZ29-F1
#
_entry.id   AF-A0AAQ4EZ29-F1
#
_cell.length_a   1.000
_cell.length_b   1.000
_cell.length_c   1.000
_cell.angle_alpha   90.00
_cell.angle_beta   90.00
_cell.angle_gamma   90.00
#
_symmetry.space_group_name_H-M   'P 1'
#
loop_
_entity.id
_entity.type
_entity.pdbx_description
1 polymer ?
#
loop_
_entity_poly.entity_id
_entity_poly.type
_entity_poly.pdbx_seq_one_letter_code
_entity_poly.pdbx_strand_id
1 'polypeptide(L)'
;GFETTAAAIAYTLFLLGNHPEVQAKVLEEIDSIFGDDQERDVTIEDMKQLKYMECVFKESMRLYPPVPLIARNVDEDMKVGEKEARY
;
A
#
# COMPACT_ATOMS: atom_id res chain seq x y z
N GLY A 1 4.50 -11.54 -8.95
CA GLY A 1 4.12 -10.23 -8.39
C GLY A 1 3.22 -9.41 -9.29
N PHE A 2 2.51 -10.00 -10.24
CA PHE A 2 1.56 -9.28 -11.09
C PHE A 2 0.20 -9.14 -10.37
N GLU A 3 -0.41 -10.27 -9.98
CA GLU A 3 -1.73 -10.31 -9.35
C GLU A 3 -1.79 -9.54 -8.02
N THR A 4 -0.82 -9.75 -7.12
CA THR A 4 -0.78 -9.07 -5.82
C THR A 4 -0.63 -7.56 -5.95
N THR A 5 0.21 -7.12 -6.87
CA THR A 5 0.42 -5.68 -7.15
C THR A 5 -0.80 -5.06 -7.81
N ALA A 6 -1.41 -5.75 -8.78
CA ALA A 6 -2.63 -5.30 -9.44
C ALA A 6 -3.77 -5.12 -8.42
N ALA A 7 -3.95 -6.05 -7.48
CA ALA A 7 -4.94 -5.94 -6.42
C ALA A 7 -4.66 -4.73 -5.50
N ALA A 8 -3.40 -4.52 -5.08
CA ALA A 8 -3.05 -3.38 -4.24
C ALA A 8 -3.37 -2.04 -4.93
N ILE A 9 -3.02 -1.92 -6.22
CA ILE A 9 -3.30 -0.73 -7.02
C ILE A 9 -4.82 -0.54 -7.18
N ALA A 10 -5.56 -1.61 -7.50
CA ALA A 10 -7.00 -1.54 -7.70
C ALA A 10 -7.74 -1.03 -6.45
N TYR A 11 -7.40 -1.55 -5.26
CA TYR A 11 -8.00 -1.06 -4.01
C TYR A 11 -7.59 0.37 -3.68
N THR A 12 -6.34 0.75 -3.95
CA THR A 12 -5.88 2.14 -3.74
C THR A 12 -6.66 3.11 -4.62
N LEU A 13 -6.83 2.79 -5.91
CA LEU A 13 -7.62 3.61 -6.85
C LEU A 13 -9.10 3.64 -6.47
N PHE A 14 -9.67 2.50 -6.06
CA PHE A 14 -11.05 2.44 -5.57
C PHE A 14 -11.25 3.36 -4.36
N LEU A 15 -10.34 3.33 -3.39
CA LEU A 15 -10.44 4.18 -2.20
C LEU A 15 -10.28 5.66 -2.53
N LEU A 16 -9.33 6.03 -3.39
CA LEU A 16 -9.17 7.40 -3.88
C LEU A 16 -10.42 7.92 -4.56
N GLY A 17 -11.03 7.11 -5.45
CA GLY A 17 -12.27 7.48 -6.13
C GLY A 17 -13.48 7.65 -5.20
N ASN A 18 -13.45 7.06 -4.00
CA ASN A 18 -14.49 7.22 -2.98
C ASN A 18 -14.17 8.32 -1.94
N HIS A 19 -12.97 8.90 -1.95
CA HIS A 19 -12.54 9.94 -1.01
C HIS A 19 -11.93 11.14 -1.77
N PRO A 20 -12.77 11.99 -2.40
CA PRO A 20 -12.32 13.10 -3.24
C PRO A 20 -11.36 14.06 -2.53
N GLU A 21 -11.52 14.27 -1.22
CA GLU A 21 -10.66 15.11 -0.40
C GLU A 21 -9.25 14.52 -0.20
N VAL A 22 -9.12 13.19 -0.17
CA VAL A 22 -7.83 12.50 -0.12
C VAL A 22 -7.19 12.53 -1.50
N GLN A 23 -7.99 12.28 -2.55
CA GLN A 23 -7.52 12.39 -3.93
C GLN A 23 -6.99 13.79 -4.25
N ALA A 24 -7.69 14.84 -3.82
CA ALA A 24 -7.25 16.23 -4.03
C ALA A 24 -5.90 16.50 -3.36
N LYS A 25 -5.66 15.99 -2.15
CA LYS A 25 -4.37 16.13 -1.45
C LYS A 25 -3.24 15.36 -2.13
N VAL A 26 -3.52 14.18 -2.67
CA VAL A 26 -2.52 13.42 -3.46
C VAL A 26 -2.16 14.20 -4.73
N LEU A 27 -3.13 14.79 -5.41
CA LEU A 27 -2.88 15.62 -6.59
C LEU A 27 -2.06 16.87 -6.22
N GLU A 28 -2.41 17.57 -5.14
CA GLU A 28 -1.62 18.71 -4.64
C GLU A 28 -0.16 18.33 -4.33
N GLU A 29 0.07 17.16 -3.72
CA GLU A 29 1.42 16.64 -3.50
C GLU A 29 2.16 16.39 -4.82
N ILE A 30 1.53 15.73 -5.79
CA ILE A 30 2.10 15.45 -7.11
C ILE A 30 2.43 16.77 -7.83
N ASP A 31 1.48 17.70 -7.90
CA ASP A 31 1.67 18.99 -8.56
C ASP A 31 2.81 19.79 -7.91
N SER A 32 2.98 19.69 -6.59
CA SER A 32 4.08 20.37 -5.88
C SER A 32 5.49 19.80 -6.20
N ILE A 33 5.57 18.53 -6.61
CA ILE A 33 6.84 17.82 -6.90
C ILE A 33 7.19 17.90 -8.38
N PHE A 34 6.20 17.75 -9.26
CA PHE A 34 6.39 17.68 -10.70
C PHE A 34 6.14 19.01 -11.41
N GLY A 35 5.35 19.92 -10.82
CA GLY A 35 5.02 21.21 -11.40
C GLY A 35 4.42 21.08 -12.80
N ASP A 36 4.85 21.95 -13.71
CA ASP A 36 4.40 21.96 -15.11
C ASP A 36 5.23 21.03 -16.02
N ASP A 37 6.28 20.37 -15.52
CA ASP A 37 7.14 19.50 -16.31
C ASP A 37 6.54 18.09 -16.42
N GLN A 38 5.66 17.93 -17.40
CA GLN A 38 4.99 16.66 -17.70
C GLN A 38 5.80 15.73 -18.61
N GLU A 39 6.95 16.18 -19.13
CA GLU A 39 7.76 15.41 -20.09
C GLU A 39 8.97 14.74 -19.44
N ARG A 40 9.39 15.17 -18.24
CA ARG A 40 10.46 14.50 -17.50
C ARG A 40 10.05 13.14 -16.97
N ASP A 41 11.00 12.22 -16.95
CA ASP A 41 10.82 10.92 -16.30
C ASP A 41 10.73 11.06 -14.77
N VAL A 42 9.98 10.14 -14.14
CA VAL A 42 9.91 9.99 -12.68
C VAL A 42 11.21 9.36 -12.18
N THR A 43 11.87 10.02 -11.23
CA THR A 43 13.10 9.54 -10.60
C THR A 43 12.84 8.89 -9.24
N ILE A 44 13.82 8.14 -8.72
CA ILE A 44 13.76 7.59 -7.37
C ILE A 44 13.70 8.70 -6.31
N GLU A 45 14.28 9.87 -6.59
CA GLU A 45 14.25 10.98 -5.64
C GLU A 45 12.84 11.59 -5.54
N ASP A 46 12.11 11.67 -6.67
CA ASP A 46 10.70 12.09 -6.67
C ASP A 46 9.84 11.14 -5.84
N MET A 47 10.06 9.82 -5.99
CA MET A 47 9.33 8.81 -5.23
C MET A 47 9.50 8.95 -3.71
N LYS A 48 10.64 9.47 -3.23
CA LYS A 48 10.84 9.73 -1.79
C LYS A 48 10.09 10.97 -1.29
N GLN A 49 9.72 11.87 -2.20
CA GLN A 49 8.96 13.08 -1.85
C GLN A 49 7.45 12.81 -1.77
N LEU A 50 6.95 11.75 -2.43
CA LEU A 50 5.54 11.31 -2.44
C LEU A 50 5.08 10.66 -1.11
N LYS A 51 5.24 11.40 -0.01
CA LYS A 51 5.01 10.90 1.36
C LYS A 51 3.54 10.64 1.65
N TYR A 52 2.66 11.55 1.23
CA TYR A 52 1.22 11.42 1.43
C TYR A 52 0.65 10.30 0.57
N MET A 53 1.06 10.21 -0.70
CA MET A 53 0.71 9.08 -1.57
C MET A 53 1.18 7.74 -0.98
N GLU A 54 2.39 7.68 -0.41
CA GLU A 54 2.87 6.48 0.30
C GLU A 54 1.96 6.14 1.50
N CYS A 55 1.54 7.13 2.28
CA CYS A 55 0.58 6.92 3.36
C CYS A 55 -0.76 6.38 2.85
N VAL A 56 -1.30 6.92 1.75
CA VAL A 56 -2.55 6.45 1.14
C VAL A 56 -2.41 5.00 0.66
N PHE A 57 -1.31 4.66 0.00
CA PHE A 57 -1.05 3.29 -0.45
C PHE A 57 -0.93 2.32 0.74
N LYS A 58 -0.20 2.71 1.80
CA LYS A 58 -0.09 1.92 3.03
C LYS A 58 -1.43 1.73 3.72
N GLU A 59 -2.26 2.77 3.79
CA GLU A 59 -3.58 2.69 4.40
C GLU A 59 -4.53 1.80 3.59
N SER A 60 -4.43 1.86 2.26
CA SER A 60 -5.16 0.97 1.36
C SER A 60 -4.82 -0.50 1.62
N MET A 61 -3.53 -0.82 1.78
CA MET A 61 -3.08 -2.18 2.13
C MET A 61 -3.41 -2.58 3.57
N ARG A 62 -3.52 -1.63 4.51
CA ARG A 62 -3.98 -1.90 5.89
C ARG A 62 -5.44 -2.35 5.91
N LEU A 63 -6.28 -1.72 5.07
CA LEU A 63 -7.70 -2.04 4.95
C LEU A 63 -7.95 -3.26 4.05
N TYR A 64 -7.25 -3.35 2.92
CA TYR A 64 -7.44 -4.37 1.88
C TYR A 64 -6.10 -5.00 1.47
N PRO A 65 -5.48 -5.83 2.33
CA PRO A 65 -4.23 -6.50 2.00
C PRO A 65 -4.45 -7.57 0.92
N PRO A 66 -3.70 -7.56 -0.20
CA PRO A 66 -3.83 -8.60 -1.24
C PRO A 66 -3.53 -10.02 -0.75
N VAL A 67 -2.66 -10.14 0.26
CA VAL A 67 -2.31 -11.42 0.92
C VAL A 67 -2.65 -11.29 2.41
N PRO A 68 -3.89 -11.61 2.81
CA PRO A 68 -4.36 -11.37 4.17
C PRO A 68 -3.84 -12.38 5.19
N LEU A 69 -3.37 -13.55 4.75
CA LEU A 69 -2.93 -14.64 5.62
C LEU A 69 -1.62 -15.22 5.12
N ILE A 70 -0.71 -15.44 6.05
CA ILE A 70 0.50 -16.22 5.84
C ILE A 70 0.49 -17.36 6.86
N ALA A 71 0.28 -18.58 6.39
CA ALA A 71 0.24 -19.76 7.25
C ALA A 71 1.66 -20.28 7.59
N ARG A 72 1.75 -20.98 8.71
CA ARG A 72 2.93 -21.73 9.17
C ARG A 72 2.47 -23.09 9.64
N ASN A 73 3.27 -24.11 9.38
CA ASN A 73 3.17 -25.39 10.07
C ASN A 73 4.15 -25.36 11.24
N VAL A 74 3.75 -25.93 12.37
CA VAL A 74 4.67 -26.24 13.46
C VAL A 74 5.29 -27.60 13.17
N ASP A 75 6.55 -27.80 13.54
CA ASP A 75 7.25 -29.09 13.41
C ASP A 75 7.35 -29.85 14.76
N GLU A 76 7.05 -29.15 15.85
CA GLU A 76 7.00 -29.66 17.22
C GLU A 76 5.92 -28.90 18.00
N ASP A 77 5.41 -29.51 19.08
CA ASP A 77 4.46 -28.86 19.98
C ASP A 77 5.06 -27.56 20.56
N MET A 78 4.37 -26.44 20.35
CA MET A 78 4.84 -25.11 20.74
C MET A 78 3.75 -24.34 21.48
N LYS A 79 4.14 -23.65 22.55
CA LYS A 79 3.24 -22.71 23.25
C LYS A 79 3.26 -21.33 22.57
N VAL A 80 2.09 -20.85 22.15
CA VAL A 80 1.90 -19.51 21.57
C VAL A 80 0.91 -18.73 22.45
N GLY A 81 1.42 -17.80 23.25
CA GLY A 81 0.63 -17.13 24.27
C GLY A 81 0.09 -18.11 25.31
N GLU A 82 -1.23 -18.12 25.51
CA GLU A 82 -1.92 -19.07 26.40
C GLU A 82 -2.33 -20.38 25.71
N LYS A 83 -2.08 -20.53 24.40
CA LYS A 83 -2.49 -21.70 23.61
C LYS A 83 -1.32 -22.63 23.32
N GLU A 84 -1.62 -23.91 23.16
CA GLU A 84 -0.70 -24.90 22.59
C GLU A 84 -1.01 -25.08 21.10
N ALA A 85 0.00 -24.89 20.26
CA ALA A 85 0.00 -25.32 18.86
C ALA A 85 0.66 -26.70 18.81
N ARG A 86 -0.10 -27.72 18.40
CA ARG A 86 0.38 -29.10 18.33
C ARG A 86 0.72 -29.47 16.90
N TYR A 87 1.72 -30.35 16.74
CA TYR A 87 2.07 -30.95 15.44
C TYR A 87 0.94 -31.82 14.90
#